data_AF-A0AA39HHT2-F1
#
_entry.id   AF-A0AA39HHT2-F1
#
_cell.length_a   1.000
_cell.length_b   1.000
_cell.length_c   1.000
_cell.angle_alpha   90.00
_cell.angle_beta   90.00
_cell.angle_gamma   90.00
#
_symmetry.space_group_name_H-M   'P 1'
#
loop_
_entity.id
_entity.type
_entity.pdbx_description
1 polymer ?
#
loop_
_entity_poly.entity_id
_entity_poly.type
_entity_poly.pdbx_seq_one_letter_code
_entity_poly.pdbx_strand_id
1 'polypeptide(L)'
;MYVKAIDDELLFFGEAYRSCCNLCHITTACYLALLAELLKLLIQCVLLGDSDALTVTYVLVTGLAVLRASMGLVREKYLCLWPYLILKMFEAAFSFVTAMMIFVLTLIGNDSQRFLTNTLRWRYDVLKGSEMVTGTFFVVLFLMNAFIVHIVFRCQRYVRKRWMVNYLAQRKIAYESWFWLLNNCPSTHK
;
A
#
# COMPACT_ATOMS: atom_id res chain seq x y z
N MET A 1 -34.89 6.70 28.37
CA MET A 1 -33.56 7.34 28.36
C MET A 1 -32.81 6.78 27.17
N TYR A 2 -32.75 7.49 26.05
CA TYR A 2 -32.04 7.03 24.85
C TYR A 2 -30.55 7.10 25.11
N VAL A 3 -29.87 5.95 25.15
CA VAL A 3 -28.41 5.85 25.28
C VAL A 3 -27.78 6.38 23.99
N LYS A 4 -27.59 7.69 23.94
CA LYS A 4 -26.82 8.39 22.92
C LYS A 4 -25.35 8.28 23.33
N ALA A 5 -24.75 7.12 23.09
CA ALA A 5 -23.36 6.84 23.50
C ALA A 5 -22.54 6.06 22.46
N ILE A 6 -23.03 5.93 21.22
CA ILE A 6 -22.26 5.30 20.13
C ILE A 6 -21.54 6.37 19.30
N ASP A 7 -22.08 7.58 19.21
CA ASP A 7 -21.46 8.66 18.43
C ASP A 7 -20.18 9.24 19.09
N ASP A 8 -20.10 9.27 20.42
CA ASP A 8 -18.94 9.86 21.13
C ASP A 8 -17.65 9.02 21.01
N GLU A 9 -17.75 7.70 20.80
CA GLU A 9 -16.56 6.87 20.53
C GLU A 9 -16.09 6.94 19.07
N LEU A 10 -16.96 7.31 18.11
CA LEU A 10 -16.53 7.68 16.75
C LEU A 10 -15.86 9.06 16.71
N LEU A 11 -16.17 9.94 17.67
CA LEU A 11 -15.54 11.25 17.85
C LEU A 11 -14.12 11.15 18.44
N PHE A 12 -13.81 10.13 19.25
CA PHE A 12 -12.51 9.96 19.91
C PHE A 12 -11.32 9.70 18.96
N PHE A 13 -11.55 9.38 17.69
CA PHE A 13 -10.47 9.21 16.71
C PHE A 13 -10.25 10.43 15.79
N GLY A 14 -11.11 11.45 15.83
CA GLY A 14 -11.01 12.70 15.04
C GLY A 14 -11.29 12.51 13.53
N GLU A 15 -11.38 13.56 12.72
CA GLU A 15 -11.45 13.38 11.24
C GLU A 15 -10.08 13.04 10.63
N ALA A 16 -9.01 13.42 11.34
CA ALA A 16 -7.63 13.28 10.89
C ALA A 16 -7.21 11.82 10.61
N TYR A 17 -7.72 10.82 11.36
CA TYR A 17 -7.39 9.41 11.10
C TYR A 17 -8.11 8.81 9.89
N ARG A 18 -9.21 9.43 9.45
CA ARG A 18 -9.98 9.01 8.26
C ARG A 18 -9.39 9.60 6.99
N SER A 19 -8.60 10.66 7.13
CA SER A 19 -7.99 11.37 6.02
C SER A 19 -6.56 10.90 5.73
N CYS A 20 -6.22 10.83 4.44
CA CYS A 20 -4.85 10.78 3.97
C CYS A 20 -4.43 12.20 3.58
N CYS A 21 -3.34 12.69 4.19
CA CYS A 21 -2.82 14.04 3.97
C CYS A 21 -3.85 15.17 4.18
N ASN A 22 -4.90 14.95 4.99
CA ASN A 22 -6.05 15.87 5.17
C ASN A 22 -6.83 16.23 3.88
N LEU A 23 -6.61 15.52 2.78
CA LEU A 23 -7.19 15.86 1.47
C LEU A 23 -8.29 14.88 1.03
N CYS A 24 -8.16 13.60 1.36
CA CYS A 24 -9.10 12.57 0.90
C CYS A 24 -9.26 11.46 1.93
N HIS A 25 -10.38 10.72 1.85
CA HIS A 25 -10.59 9.55 2.71
C HIS A 25 -9.55 8.47 2.41
N ILE A 26 -9.02 7.83 3.45
CA ILE A 26 -7.85 6.95 3.39
C ILE A 26 -8.04 5.71 2.51
N THR A 27 -9.28 5.20 2.42
CA THR A 27 -9.62 4.10 1.51
C THR A 27 -9.64 4.56 0.05
N THR A 28 -10.14 5.76 -0.23
CA THR A 28 -10.12 6.39 -1.56
C THR A 28 -8.68 6.63 -2.02
N ALA A 29 -7.81 7.10 -1.13
CA ALA A 29 -6.38 7.22 -1.41
C ALA A 29 -5.75 5.87 -1.79
N CYS A 30 -6.15 4.78 -1.11
CA CYS A 30 -5.67 3.44 -1.43
C CYS A 30 -6.16 2.94 -2.79
N TYR A 31 -7.41 3.24 -3.18
CA TYR A 31 -7.92 2.93 -4.52
C TYR A 31 -7.16 3.70 -5.61
N LEU A 32 -6.90 4.99 -5.39
CA LEU A 32 -6.12 5.82 -6.32
C LEU A 32 -4.68 5.29 -6.47
N ALA A 33 -4.05 4.86 -5.38
CA ALA A 33 -2.73 4.26 -5.43
C ALA A 33 -2.71 2.94 -6.23
N LEU A 34 -3.72 2.09 -6.07
CA LEU A 34 -3.85 0.86 -6.87
C LEU A 34 -4.12 1.16 -8.35
N LEU A 35 -4.93 2.18 -8.63
CA LEU A 35 -5.22 2.61 -10.01
C LEU A 35 -3.96 3.14 -10.70
N ALA A 36 -3.15 3.93 -10.01
CA ALA A 36 -1.89 4.45 -10.54
C ALA A 36 -0.92 3.31 -10.93
N GLU A 37 -0.85 2.25 -10.11
CA GLU A 37 -0.04 1.07 -10.40
C GLU A 37 -0.58 0.25 -11.57
N LEU A 38 -1.90 0.13 -11.68
CA LEU A 38 -2.52 -0.55 -12.82
C LEU A 38 -2.28 0.22 -14.13
N LEU A 39 -2.33 1.56 -14.07
CA LEU A 39 -2.00 2.41 -15.22
C LEU A 39 -0.52 2.29 -15.62
N LYS A 40 0.39 2.25 -14.64
CA LYS A 40 1.82 2.02 -14.87
C LYS A 40 2.07 0.67 -15.55
N LEU A 41 1.42 -0.40 -15.08
CA LEU A 41 1.51 -1.73 -15.70
C LEU A 41 0.97 -1.72 -17.13
N LEU A 42 -0.16 -1.05 -17.37
CA LEU A 42 -0.77 -0.95 -18.70
C LEU A 42 0.16 -0.22 -19.67
N ILE A 43 0.76 0.89 -19.24
CA ILE A 43 1.77 1.62 -20.01
C ILE A 43 2.97 0.73 -20.32
N GLN A 44 3.46 -0.05 -19.34
CA GLN A 44 4.55 -0.98 -19.56
C GLN A 44 4.19 -2.08 -20.57
N CYS A 45 3.00 -2.69 -20.46
CA CYS A 45 2.55 -3.71 -21.40
C CYS A 45 2.41 -3.19 -22.84
N VAL A 46 1.94 -1.94 -23.01
CA VAL A 46 1.75 -1.34 -24.34
C VAL A 46 3.07 -0.89 -24.96
N LEU A 47 3.99 -0.34 -24.17
CA LEU A 47 5.24 0.25 -24.67
C LEU A 47 6.41 -0.73 -24.78
N LEU A 48 6.48 -1.77 -23.93
CA LEU A 48 7.59 -2.74 -23.91
C LEU A 48 7.20 -4.06 -24.61
N GLY A 49 6.46 -3.98 -25.71
CA GLY A 49 5.90 -5.14 -26.45
C GLY A 49 6.92 -6.22 -26.87
N ASP A 50 8.21 -5.91 -26.87
CA ASP A 50 9.30 -6.89 -26.94
C ASP A 50 9.91 -7.07 -25.54
N SER A 51 9.53 -8.14 -24.84
CA SER A 51 9.87 -8.28 -23.41
C SER A 51 10.57 -9.61 -23.10
N ASP A 52 11.83 -9.50 -22.67
CA ASP A 52 12.59 -10.57 -22.03
C ASP A 52 11.78 -11.24 -20.92
N ALA A 53 11.97 -12.55 -20.72
CA ALA A 53 11.22 -13.37 -19.75
C ALA A 53 11.14 -12.77 -18.32
N LEU A 54 12.16 -12.01 -17.91
CA LEU A 54 12.20 -11.32 -16.61
C LEU A 54 11.16 -10.19 -16.51
N THR A 55 10.95 -9.42 -17.57
CA THR A 55 9.98 -8.31 -17.59
C THR A 55 8.55 -8.83 -17.59
N VAL A 56 8.26 -9.90 -18.35
CA VAL A 56 6.97 -10.59 -18.33
C VAL A 56 6.67 -11.14 -16.93
N THR A 57 7.65 -11.79 -16.29
CA THR A 57 7.49 -12.33 -14.93
C THR A 57 7.20 -11.22 -13.93
N TYR A 58 7.91 -10.08 -14.02
CA TYR A 58 7.67 -8.92 -13.17
C TYR A 58 6.25 -8.37 -13.34
N VAL A 59 5.80 -8.14 -14.57
CA VAL A 59 4.45 -7.64 -14.87
C VAL A 59 3.38 -8.58 -14.32
N LEU A 60 3.54 -9.89 -14.49
CA LEU A 60 2.61 -10.89 -13.98
C LEU A 60 2.53 -10.88 -12.45
N VAL A 61 3.67 -10.87 -11.76
CA VAL A 61 3.72 -10.85 -10.28
C VAL A 61 3.06 -9.58 -9.74
N THR A 62 3.40 -8.42 -10.30
CA THR A 62 2.83 -7.14 -9.87
C THR A 62 1.35 -7.03 -10.19
N GLY A 63 0.92 -7.48 -11.37
CA GLY A 63 -0.49 -7.54 -11.76
C GLY A 63 -1.32 -8.43 -10.84
N LEU A 64 -0.82 -9.63 -10.51
CA LEU A 64 -1.47 -10.53 -9.55
C LEU A 64 -1.55 -9.91 -8.15
N ALA A 65 -0.52 -9.19 -7.71
CA ALA A 65 -0.53 -8.49 -6.43
C ALA A 65 -1.58 -7.36 -6.39
N VAL A 66 -1.69 -6.57 -7.46
CA VAL A 66 -2.70 -5.50 -7.60
C VAL A 66 -4.13 -6.09 -7.65
N LEU A 67 -4.33 -7.19 -8.39
CA LEU A 67 -5.61 -7.90 -8.43
C LEU A 67 -6.01 -8.45 -7.06
N ARG A 68 -5.05 -9.05 -6.33
CA ARG A 68 -5.30 -9.51 -4.96
C ARG A 68 -5.62 -8.36 -4.01
N ALA A 69 -4.90 -7.25 -4.11
CA ALA A 69 -5.13 -6.07 -3.28
C ALA A 69 -6.51 -5.43 -3.55
N SER A 70 -6.90 -5.31 -4.83
CA SER A 70 -8.21 -4.78 -5.22
C SER A 70 -9.37 -5.70 -4.80
N MET A 71 -9.26 -7.01 -5.03
CA MET A 71 -10.25 -7.98 -4.51
C MET A 71 -10.34 -7.94 -2.97
N GLY A 72 -9.21 -7.78 -2.29
CA GLY A 72 -9.15 -7.63 -0.84
C GLY A 72 -9.86 -6.37 -0.33
N LEU A 73 -9.71 -5.25 -1.04
CA LEU A 73 -10.44 -4.02 -0.72
C LEU A 73 -11.95 -4.16 -0.97
N VAL A 74 -12.34 -4.70 -2.14
CA VAL A 74 -13.76 -4.85 -2.51
C VAL A 74 -14.49 -5.81 -1.57
N ARG A 75 -13.86 -6.91 -1.17
CA ARG A 75 -14.45 -7.88 -0.24
C ARG A 75 -14.29 -7.50 1.23
N GLU A 76 -13.71 -6.33 1.53
CA GLU A 76 -13.31 -5.91 2.88
C GLU A 76 -12.43 -6.96 3.60
N LYS A 77 -11.74 -7.81 2.82
CA LYS A 77 -10.80 -8.83 3.27
C LYS A 77 -9.38 -8.30 3.09
N TYR A 78 -9.01 -7.41 4.00
CA TYR A 78 -7.77 -6.64 3.96
C TYR A 78 -6.48 -7.45 4.21
N LEU A 79 -6.60 -8.76 4.47
CA LEU A 79 -5.46 -9.69 4.55
C LEU A 79 -4.64 -9.67 3.26
N CYS A 80 -5.28 -9.45 2.11
CA CYS A 80 -4.61 -9.43 0.80
C CYS A 80 -3.77 -8.16 0.54
N LEU A 81 -3.84 -7.14 1.41
CA LEU A 81 -2.98 -5.94 1.30
C LEU A 81 -1.55 -6.20 1.80
N TRP A 82 -1.33 -7.18 2.67
CA TRP A 82 0.00 -7.54 3.18
C TRP A 82 1.00 -7.99 2.10
N PRO A 83 0.67 -8.97 1.23
CA PRO A 83 1.60 -9.37 0.17
C PRO A 83 1.92 -8.22 -0.79
N TYR A 84 0.95 -7.34 -1.04
CA TYR A 84 1.16 -6.15 -1.87
C TYR A 84 2.10 -5.14 -1.20
N LEU A 85 1.93 -4.87 0.09
CA LEU A 85 2.83 -3.99 0.85
C LEU A 85 4.26 -4.53 0.89
N ILE A 86 4.43 -5.84 1.08
CA ILE A 86 5.75 -6.50 1.07
C ILE A 86 6.41 -6.34 -0.31
N LEU A 87 5.67 -6.59 -1.39
CA LEU A 87 6.19 -6.42 -2.75
C LEU A 87 6.68 -4.98 -2.99
N LYS A 88 5.89 -3.97 -2.60
CA LYS A 88 6.25 -2.56 -2.76
C LYS A 88 7.45 -2.14 -1.92
N MET A 89 7.61 -2.70 -0.73
CA MET A 89 8.81 -2.51 0.09
C MET A 89 10.06 -3.05 -0.60
N PHE A 90 9.98 -4.23 -1.24
CA PHE A 90 11.09 -4.76 -2.02
C PHE A 90 11.41 -3.88 -3.24
N GLU A 91 10.41 -3.42 -3.99
CA GLU A 91 10.64 -2.51 -5.12
C GLU A 91 11.30 -1.19 -4.69
N ALA A 92 10.88 -0.62 -3.56
CA ALA A 92 11.52 0.56 -2.99
C ALA A 92 12.98 0.27 -2.58
N ALA A 93 13.24 -0.86 -1.92
CA ALA A 93 14.60 -1.26 -1.53
C ALA A 93 15.51 -1.44 -2.76
N PHE A 94 15.05 -2.16 -3.79
CA PHE A 94 15.83 -2.36 -5.01
C PHE A 94 16.09 -1.05 -5.75
N SER A 95 15.09 -0.18 -5.91
CA SER A 95 15.28 1.13 -6.56
C SER A 95 16.28 2.02 -5.81
N PHE A 96 16.25 2.02 -4.48
CA PHE A 96 17.24 2.72 -3.66
C PHE A 96 18.65 2.17 -3.84
N VAL A 97 18.83 0.84 -3.78
CA VAL A 97 20.13 0.18 -3.97
C VAL A 97 20.69 0.48 -5.37
N THR A 98 19.86 0.42 -6.41
CA THR A 98 20.28 0.75 -7.78
C THR A 98 20.67 2.23 -7.92
N ALA A 99 19.92 3.15 -7.31
CA ALA A 99 20.26 4.57 -7.33
C ALA A 99 21.60 4.84 -6.63
N MET A 100 21.85 4.22 -5.47
CA MET A 100 23.13 4.32 -4.76
C MET A 100 24.28 3.72 -5.56
N MET A 101 24.06 2.57 -6.22
CA MET A 101 25.07 1.95 -7.08
C MET A 101 25.46 2.87 -8.25
N ILE A 102 24.48 3.48 -8.92
CA ILE A 102 24.72 4.47 -9.99
C ILE A 102 25.52 5.65 -9.43
N PHE A 103 25.12 6.21 -8.29
CA PHE A 103 25.81 7.34 -7.67
C PHE A 103 27.28 7.02 -7.35
N VAL A 104 27.55 5.88 -6.72
CA VAL A 104 28.92 5.46 -6.39
C VAL A 104 29.74 5.26 -7.67
N LEU A 105 29.19 4.61 -8.68
CA LEU A 105 29.88 4.37 -9.96
C LEU A 105 30.11 5.69 -10.73
N THR A 106 29.25 6.69 -10.59
CA THR A 106 29.51 8.03 -11.18
C THR A 106 30.68 8.75 -10.51
N LEU A 107 30.99 8.46 -9.25
CA LEU A 107 32.07 9.11 -8.50
C LEU A 107 33.44 8.43 -8.67
N ILE A 108 33.50 7.15 -9.04
CA ILE A 108 34.74 6.34 -9.07
C ILE A 108 35.54 6.53 -10.39
N GLY A 109 34.98 7.17 -11.42
CA GLY A 109 35.69 7.55 -12.65
C GLY A 109 35.45 6.65 -13.86
N ASN A 110 36.11 6.98 -14.99
CA ASN A 110 35.75 6.54 -16.36
C ASN A 110 35.60 5.02 -16.58
N ASP A 111 36.40 4.18 -15.94
CA ASP A 111 36.34 2.72 -16.16
C ASP A 111 35.09 2.09 -15.51
N SER A 112 34.67 2.64 -14.37
CA SER A 112 33.45 2.20 -13.68
C SER A 112 32.17 2.66 -14.39
N GLN A 113 32.22 3.80 -15.09
CA GLN A 113 31.13 4.31 -15.93
C GLN A 113 30.88 3.42 -17.16
N ARG A 114 31.92 2.87 -17.80
CA ARG A 114 31.77 1.90 -18.90
C ARG A 114 31.09 0.61 -18.46
N PHE A 115 31.42 0.11 -17.27
CA PHE A 115 30.77 -1.08 -16.71
C PHE A 115 29.30 -0.79 -16.36
N LEU A 116 29.02 0.38 -15.78
CA LEU A 116 27.67 0.84 -15.46
C LEU A 116 26.81 0.98 -16.72
N THR A 117 27.31 1.66 -17.74
CA THR A 117 26.59 1.84 -19.01
C THR A 117 26.34 0.53 -19.71
N ASN A 118 27.28 -0.41 -19.72
CA ASN A 118 27.04 -1.75 -20.30
C ASN A 118 25.97 -2.54 -19.52
N THR A 119 25.96 -2.44 -18.19
CA THR A 119 24.99 -3.14 -17.34
C THR A 119 23.59 -2.52 -17.44
N LEU A 120 23.49 -1.19 -17.47
CA LEU A 120 22.23 -0.46 -17.65
C LEU A 120 21.68 -0.62 -19.06
N ARG A 121 22.54 -0.58 -20.08
CA ARG A 121 22.15 -0.77 -21.50
C ARG A 121 21.57 -2.15 -21.73
N TRP A 122 22.16 -3.19 -21.12
CA TRP A 122 21.62 -4.55 -21.20
C TRP A 122 20.23 -4.70 -20.57
N ARG A 123 19.86 -3.85 -19.60
CA ARG A 123 18.55 -3.88 -18.94
C ARG A 123 17.53 -2.89 -19.49
N TYR A 124 18.00 -1.79 -20.07
CA TYR A 124 17.20 -0.66 -20.46
C TYR A 124 17.79 0.02 -21.69
N ASP A 125 17.79 -0.69 -22.83
CA ASP A 125 18.22 -0.14 -24.13
C ASP A 125 17.46 1.15 -24.52
N VAL A 126 16.29 1.36 -23.91
CA VAL A 126 15.44 2.56 -24.06
C VAL A 126 15.96 3.77 -23.27
N LEU A 127 16.74 3.57 -22.20
CA LEU A 127 17.35 4.65 -21.41
C LEU A 127 18.67 5.12 -22.06
N LYS A 128 18.61 5.56 -23.33
CA LYS A 128 19.67 6.36 -23.98
C LYS A 128 19.70 7.79 -23.42
N GLY A 129 19.81 7.93 -22.10
CA GLY A 129 19.87 9.21 -21.40
C GLY A 129 21.19 9.40 -20.65
N SER A 130 21.47 10.62 -20.21
CA SER A 130 22.63 10.88 -19.33
C SER A 130 22.52 10.06 -18.03
N GLU A 131 23.65 9.65 -17.46
CA GLU A 131 23.69 8.85 -16.22
C GLU A 131 22.95 9.54 -15.05
N MET A 132 22.99 10.88 -15.00
CA MET A 132 22.20 11.67 -14.06
C MET A 132 20.69 11.52 -14.28
N VAL A 133 20.23 11.45 -15.52
CA VAL A 133 18.80 11.25 -15.84
C VAL A 133 18.35 9.86 -15.38
N THR A 134 19.20 8.84 -15.55
CA THR A 134 18.89 7.49 -15.06
C THR A 134 18.86 7.43 -13.53
N GLY A 135 19.84 8.05 -12.85
CA GLY A 135 19.86 8.12 -11.38
C GLY A 135 18.63 8.85 -10.82
N THR A 136 18.29 10.01 -11.38
CA THR A 136 17.10 10.78 -10.97
C THR A 136 15.80 10.02 -11.21
N PHE A 137 15.69 9.26 -12.31
CA PHE A 137 14.55 8.38 -12.56
C PHE A 137 14.34 7.32 -11.45
N PHE A 138 15.41 6.65 -11.01
CA PHE A 138 15.33 5.66 -9.91
C PHE A 138 14.98 6.30 -8.56
N VAL A 139 15.46 7.52 -8.29
CA VAL A 139 15.07 8.28 -7.08
C VAL A 139 13.59 8.63 -7.10
N VAL A 140 13.06 9.09 -8.24
CA VAL A 140 11.62 9.38 -8.39
C VAL A 140 10.79 8.11 -8.20
N LEU A 141 11.21 6.98 -8.79
CA LEU A 141 10.55 5.68 -8.57
C LEU A 141 10.54 5.27 -7.10
N PHE A 142 11.66 5.44 -6.40
CA PHE A 142 11.76 5.17 -4.97
C PHE A 142 10.76 6.00 -4.16
N LEU A 143 10.72 7.33 -4.40
CA LEU A 143 9.81 8.24 -3.72
C LEU A 143 8.34 7.87 -3.97
N MET A 144 7.98 7.56 -5.22
CA MET A 144 6.63 7.12 -5.59
C MET A 144 6.25 5.81 -4.89
N ASN A 145 7.13 4.82 -4.90
CA ASN A 145 6.88 3.55 -4.22
C ASN A 145 6.76 3.72 -2.69
N ALA A 146 7.62 4.54 -2.08
CA ALA A 146 7.55 4.86 -0.65
C ALA A 146 6.22 5.56 -0.29
N PHE A 147 5.73 6.45 -1.14
CA PHE A 147 4.44 7.10 -0.97
C PHE A 147 3.27 6.12 -1.04
N ILE A 148 3.30 5.19 -2.01
CA ILE A 148 2.29 4.12 -2.13
C ILE A 148 2.29 3.23 -0.87
N VAL A 149 3.47 2.82 -0.39
CA VAL A 149 3.59 2.06 0.86
C VAL A 149 2.98 2.83 2.02
N HIS A 150 3.25 4.14 2.14
CA HIS A 150 2.69 4.97 3.20
C HIS A 150 1.16 4.96 3.19
N ILE A 151 0.54 5.14 2.02
CA ILE A 151 -0.93 5.11 1.84
C ILE A 151 -1.50 3.75 2.23
N VAL A 152 -0.92 2.67 1.71
CA VAL A 152 -1.39 1.30 1.97
C VAL A 152 -1.30 0.97 3.46
N PHE A 153 -0.19 1.33 4.10
CA PHE A 153 0.02 1.11 5.53
C PHE A 153 -0.96 1.93 6.39
N ARG A 154 -1.19 3.19 6.03
CA ARG A 154 -2.21 4.05 6.63
C ARG A 154 -3.59 3.41 6.51
N CYS A 155 -3.96 2.93 5.33
CA CYS A 155 -5.24 2.24 5.10
C CYS A 155 -5.38 0.99 5.98
N GLN A 156 -4.33 0.17 6.09
CA GLN A 156 -4.34 -0.99 7.00
C GLN A 156 -4.55 -0.60 8.46
N ARG A 157 -3.84 0.43 8.95
CA ARG A 157 -4.02 0.94 10.32
C ARG A 157 -5.44 1.45 10.56
N TYR A 158 -6.01 2.17 9.60
CA TYR A 158 -7.39 2.66 9.66
C TYR A 158 -8.39 1.52 9.81
N VAL A 159 -8.28 0.51 8.94
CA VAL A 159 -9.15 -0.66 8.96
C VAL A 159 -9.03 -1.40 10.30
N ARG A 160 -7.80 -1.64 10.78
CA ARG A 160 -7.59 -2.36 12.04
C ARG A 160 -8.29 -1.66 13.22
N LYS A 161 -8.20 -0.33 13.27
CA LYS A 161 -8.91 0.46 14.29
C LYS A 161 -10.42 0.35 14.13
N ARG A 162 -10.94 0.45 12.90
CA ARG A 162 -12.38 0.29 12.62
C ARG A 162 -12.91 -1.07 13.12
N TRP A 163 -12.15 -2.15 12.89
CA TRP A 163 -12.53 -3.49 13.35
C TRP A 163 -12.55 -3.60 14.87
N MET A 164 -11.57 -3.01 15.55
CA MET A 164 -11.52 -3.00 17.01
C MET A 164 -12.70 -2.23 17.62
N VAL A 165 -13.08 -1.08 17.04
CA VAL A 165 -14.27 -0.32 17.47
C VAL A 165 -15.54 -1.14 17.27
N ASN A 166 -15.72 -1.75 16.09
CA ASN A 166 -16.89 -2.60 15.84
C ASN A 166 -16.97 -3.78 16.81
N TYR A 167 -15.83 -4.41 17.14
CA TYR A 167 -15.77 -5.50 18.12
C TYR A 167 -16.18 -5.04 19.53
N LEU A 168 -15.66 -3.90 19.98
CA LEU A 168 -16.02 -3.34 21.29
C LEU A 168 -17.51 -2.96 21.35
N ALA A 169 -18.05 -2.38 20.28
CA ALA A 169 -19.47 -2.06 20.18
C ALA A 169 -20.35 -3.33 20.26
N GLN A 170 -20.02 -4.39 19.52
CA GLN A 170 -20.73 -5.66 19.59
C GLN A 170 -20.65 -6.28 20.99
N ARG A 171 -19.47 -6.22 21.63
CA ARG A 171 -19.26 -6.73 22.98
C ARG A 171 -20.09 -5.96 24.01
N LYS A 172 -20.20 -4.64 23.88
CA LYS A 172 -21.04 -3.79 24.74
C LYS A 172 -22.51 -4.19 24.63
N ILE A 173 -23.03 -4.35 23.41
CA ILE A 173 -24.42 -4.78 23.16
C ILE A 173 -24.68 -6.16 23.78
N ALA A 174 -23.73 -7.09 23.66
CA ALA A 174 -23.85 -8.42 24.26
C ALA A 174 -23.86 -8.39 25.80
N TYR A 175 -23.07 -7.51 26.42
CA TYR A 175 -23.11 -7.34 27.88
C TYR A 175 -24.40 -6.68 28.35
N GLU A 176 -24.86 -5.64 27.66
CA GLU A 176 -26.11 -4.95 28.00
C GLU A 176 -27.32 -5.90 27.89
N SER A 177 -27.38 -6.74 26.86
CA SER A 177 -28.44 -7.73 26.71
C SER A 177 -28.39 -8.81 27.80
N TRP A 178 -27.20 -9.29 28.16
CA TRP A 178 -27.03 -10.28 29.24
C TRP A 178 -27.38 -9.71 30.61
N PHE A 179 -26.99 -8.47 30.90
CA PHE A 179 -27.32 -7.77 32.14
C PHE A 179 -28.83 -7.51 32.26
N TRP A 180 -29.49 -7.12 31.16
CA TRP A 180 -30.94 -6.95 31.13
C TRP A 180 -31.68 -8.27 31.39
N LEU A 181 -31.17 -9.38 30.84
CA LEU A 181 -31.72 -10.72 31.04
C LEU A 181 -31.58 -11.20 32.50
N LEU A 182 -30.44 -10.90 33.15
CA LEU A 182 -30.25 -11.19 34.58
C LEU A 182 -31.19 -10.40 35.49
N ASN A 183 -31.38 -9.10 35.22
CA ASN A 183 -32.21 -8.25 36.06
C ASN A 183 -33.72 -8.49 35.89
N ASN A 184 -34.15 -9.02 34.75
CA ASN A 184 -35.57 -9.30 34.47
C ASN A 184 -35.93 -10.78 34.59
N CYS A 185 -34.99 -11.65 34.98
CA CYS A 185 -35.32 -13.02 35.37
C CYS A 185 -36.02 -12.97 36.73
N PRO A 186 -37.32 -13.31 36.84
CA PRO A 186 -37.98 -13.38 38.14
C PRO A 186 -37.23 -14.43 38.96
N SER A 187 -36.69 -14.02 40.10
CA SER A 187 -36.11 -14.94 41.07
C SER A 187 -37.17 -15.98 41.41
N THR A 188 -37.04 -17.20 40.89
CA THR A 188 -37.75 -18.37 41.37
C THR A 188 -37.18 -18.74 42.74
N HIS A 189 -37.40 -17.86 43.72
CA HIS A 189 -37.35 -18.19 45.13
C HIS A 189 -38.79 -18.47 45.56
N LYS A 190 -39.18 -19.73 45.40
CA LYS A 190 -40.13 -20.40 46.29
C LYS A 190 -39.45 -21.68 46.76
#